data_AF-A0A3B9VJL1-F1
#
_entry.id   AF-A0A3B9VJL1-F1
#
_cell.length_a   1.000
_cell.length_b   1.000
_cell.length_c   1.000
_cell.angle_alpha   90.00
_cell.angle_beta   90.00
_cell.angle_gamma   90.00
#
_symmetry.space_group_name_H-M   'P 1'
#
loop_
_entity.id
_entity.type
_entity.pdbx_description
1 polymer ?
#
loop_
_entity_poly.entity_id
_entity_poly.type
_entity_poly.pdbx_seq_one_letter_code
_entity_poly.pdbx_strand_id
1 'polypeptide(L)'
;MDKSLTTVLVTSSTTVREVLDSFKATTDDLLLLDQNSVIAKPHLELLTDYPRSASVALVATQKNGDTLVRQNRIASASSQSHKVTVGNRNFAGALRISQNQREAVIKALEEAIDSRLPGNAIDLSLVALTRARVQVDAADLWAAPYARSADNLVRESVASELENLNLGQLRLKMANRANDGFYSVFFLRKFSKLLTWLAVRVKATPNQVTLISFAIGLYSAFCFMQGSFSQTLLGAV
;
A
#
# COMPACT_ATOMS: atom_id res chain seq x y z
N MET A 1 -12.12 1.17 -13.73
CA MET A 1 -11.00 0.78 -14.59
C MET A 1 -9.98 0.14 -13.68
N ASP A 2 -9.98 -1.19 -13.65
CA ASP A 2 -8.87 -1.95 -13.07
C ASP A 2 -7.65 -1.64 -13.92
N LYS A 3 -6.77 -0.76 -13.43
CA LYS A 3 -5.51 -0.48 -14.11
C LYS A 3 -4.63 -1.72 -13.92
N SER A 4 -4.47 -2.50 -14.99
CA SER A 4 -3.46 -3.56 -15.05
C SER A 4 -2.09 -2.93 -14.89
N LEU A 5 -1.49 -3.03 -13.70
CA LEU A 5 -0.14 -2.55 -13.45
C LEU A 5 0.87 -3.38 -14.25
N THR A 6 1.84 -2.70 -14.85
CA THR A 6 2.99 -3.38 -15.47
C THR A 6 3.73 -4.11 -14.36
N THR A 7 3.81 -5.44 -14.45
CA THR A 7 4.46 -6.26 -13.43
C THR A 7 5.76 -6.83 -13.98
N VAL A 8 6.84 -6.65 -13.24
CA VAL A 8 8.17 -7.19 -13.54
C VAL A 8 8.51 -8.22 -12.46
N LEU A 9 8.75 -9.45 -12.89
CA LEU A 9 9.27 -10.50 -12.04
C LEU A 9 10.80 -10.32 -11.94
N VAL A 10 11.27 -10.06 -10.73
CA VAL A 10 12.68 -9.84 -10.41
C VAL A 10 13.33 -11.18 -10.10
N THR A 11 14.34 -11.53 -10.88
CA THR A 11 15.16 -12.73 -10.69
C THR A 11 16.56 -12.34 -10.20
N SER A 12 17.39 -13.33 -9.87
CA SER A 12 18.79 -13.09 -9.49
C SER A 12 19.62 -12.41 -10.59
N SER A 13 19.19 -12.48 -11.85
CA SER A 13 19.89 -11.85 -12.99
C SER A 13 19.37 -10.46 -13.33
N THR A 14 18.17 -10.09 -12.83
CA THR A 14 17.56 -8.80 -13.12
C THR A 14 18.40 -7.68 -12.55
N THR A 15 18.69 -6.67 -13.37
CA THR A 15 19.48 -5.50 -12.96
C THR A 15 18.60 -4.31 -12.59
N VAL A 16 19.12 -3.39 -11.76
CA VAL A 16 18.43 -2.11 -11.46
C VAL A 16 18.21 -1.29 -12.74
N ARG A 17 19.07 -1.46 -13.76
CA ARG A 17 18.91 -0.85 -15.08
C ARG A 17 17.66 -1.33 -15.79
N GLU A 18 17.41 -2.64 -15.82
CA GLU A 18 16.17 -3.20 -16.40
C GLU A 18 14.92 -2.69 -15.67
N VAL A 19 14.98 -2.53 -14.34
CA VAL A 19 13.90 -1.92 -13.55
C VAL A 19 13.66 -0.47 -13.98
N LEU A 20 14.73 0.32 -14.13
CA LEU A 20 14.65 1.71 -14.57
C LEU A 20 14.07 1.83 -15.99
N ASP A 21 14.54 1.00 -16.91
CA ASP A 21 14.10 1.03 -18.30
C ASP A 21 12.62 0.63 -18.40
N SER A 22 12.20 -0.39 -17.65
CA SER A 22 10.79 -0.79 -17.53
C SER A 22 9.93 0.34 -16.97
N PHE A 23 10.41 1.04 -15.93
CA PHE A 23 9.71 2.17 -15.32
C PHE A 23 9.58 3.37 -16.27
N LYS A 24 10.64 3.65 -17.05
CA LYS A 24 10.63 4.72 -18.06
C LYS A 24 9.67 4.41 -19.21
N ALA A 25 9.59 3.14 -19.63
CA ALA A 25 8.76 2.69 -20.74
C ALA A 25 7.25 2.73 -20.45
N THR A 26 6.83 2.54 -19.19
CA THR A 26 5.42 2.58 -18.82
C THR A 26 4.97 3.97 -18.37
N THR A 27 3.68 4.26 -18.58
CA THR A 27 2.98 5.44 -18.06
C THR A 27 2.16 5.13 -16.82
N ASP A 28 1.99 3.84 -16.49
CA ASP A 28 1.34 3.35 -15.29
C ASP A 28 2.37 2.95 -14.23
N ASP A 29 1.90 2.74 -12.99
CA ASP A 29 2.76 2.33 -11.89
C ASP A 29 3.37 0.95 -12.16
N LEU A 30 4.62 0.76 -11.72
CA LEU A 30 5.37 -0.47 -11.93
C LEU A 30 5.31 -1.33 -10.67
N LEU A 31 4.91 -2.59 -10.80
CA LEU A 31 4.94 -3.58 -9.72
C LEU A 31 6.16 -4.50 -9.89
N LEU A 32 7.04 -4.51 -8.91
CA LEU A 32 8.16 -5.43 -8.81
C LEU A 32 7.79 -6.57 -7.86
N LEU A 33 7.94 -7.81 -8.32
CA LEU A 33 7.74 -9.01 -7.52
C LEU A 33 8.99 -9.87 -7.58
N ASP A 34 9.57 -10.22 -6.44
CA ASP A 34 10.70 -11.14 -6.37
C ASP A 34 10.23 -12.58 -6.63
N GLN A 35 10.90 -13.30 -7.52
CA GLN A 35 10.63 -14.72 -7.84
C GLN A 35 10.66 -15.64 -6.61
N ASN A 36 11.38 -15.25 -5.57
CA ASN A 36 11.53 -16.01 -4.34
C ASN A 36 10.41 -15.74 -3.33
N SER A 37 9.46 -14.86 -3.67
CA SER A 37 8.39 -14.43 -2.77
C SER A 37 7.09 -15.18 -3.05
N VAL A 38 6.49 -15.68 -1.98
CA VAL A 38 5.18 -16.31 -1.95
C VAL A 38 4.29 -15.47 -1.03
N ILE A 39 3.31 -14.81 -1.64
CA ILE A 39 2.44 -13.82 -0.98
C ILE A 39 0.99 -14.12 -1.38
N ALA A 40 0.06 -14.02 -0.42
CA ALA A 40 -1.35 -14.20 -0.72
C ALA A 40 -1.87 -13.10 -1.66
N LYS A 41 -2.73 -13.47 -2.61
CA LYS A 41 -3.37 -12.55 -3.56
C LYS A 41 -4.01 -11.31 -2.89
N PRO A 42 -4.75 -11.44 -1.76
CA PRO A 42 -5.32 -10.27 -1.10
C PRO A 42 -4.31 -9.23 -0.60
N HIS A 43 -3.06 -9.62 -0.35
CA HIS A 43 -2.00 -8.66 0.00
C HIS A 43 -1.42 -7.97 -1.23
N LEU A 44 -1.33 -8.67 -2.37
CA LEU A 44 -0.95 -8.05 -3.64
C LEU A 44 -2.00 -7.02 -4.09
N GLU A 45 -3.28 -7.30 -3.83
CA GLU A 45 -4.40 -6.36 -4.05
C GLU A 45 -4.20 -5.01 -3.31
N LEU A 46 -3.48 -4.99 -2.18
CA LEU A 46 -3.14 -3.74 -1.47
C LEU A 46 -2.21 -2.83 -2.28
N LEU A 47 -1.40 -3.43 -3.16
CA LEU A 47 -0.51 -2.72 -4.07
C LEU A 47 -1.23 -2.32 -5.36
N THR A 48 -2.24 -3.06 -5.84
CA THR A 48 -2.84 -2.83 -7.16
C THR A 48 -4.13 -2.02 -7.13
N ASP A 49 -5.00 -2.24 -6.16
CA ASP A 49 -6.41 -1.86 -6.26
C ASP A 49 -6.68 -0.38 -5.98
N TYR A 50 -5.67 0.35 -5.50
CA TYR A 50 -5.81 1.74 -5.07
C TYR A 50 -4.91 2.67 -5.90
N PRO A 51 -5.42 3.82 -6.38
CA PRO A 51 -4.54 4.90 -6.83
C PRO A 51 -3.77 5.41 -5.62
N ARG A 52 -2.51 5.00 -5.51
CA ARG A 52 -1.57 5.49 -4.50
C ARG A 52 -0.79 6.64 -5.12
N SER A 53 -0.64 7.73 -4.38
CA SER A 53 0.23 8.85 -4.77
C SER A 53 1.70 8.54 -4.54
N ALA A 54 2.00 7.58 -3.66
CA ALA A 54 3.33 7.18 -3.29
C ALA A 54 3.62 5.72 -3.66
N SER A 55 4.91 5.41 -3.77
CA SER A 55 5.41 4.04 -3.88
C SER A 55 5.08 3.24 -2.60
N VAL A 56 4.88 1.94 -2.70
CA VAL A 56 4.45 1.09 -1.58
C VAL A 56 5.18 -0.24 -1.60
N ALA A 57 5.69 -0.69 -0.45
CA ALA A 57 6.33 -1.99 -0.32
C ALA A 57 5.58 -2.89 0.68
N LEU A 58 5.44 -4.17 0.37
CA LEU A 58 4.89 -5.15 1.30
C LEU A 58 5.93 -5.57 2.32
N VAL A 59 5.55 -5.50 3.59
CA VAL A 59 6.43 -5.83 4.72
C VAL A 59 5.70 -6.67 5.76
N ALA A 60 6.40 -7.49 6.52
CA ALA A 60 5.86 -8.29 7.61
C ALA A 60 6.41 -7.84 8.96
N THR A 61 5.61 -7.94 10.02
CA THR A 61 6.08 -7.71 11.39
C THR A 61 7.17 -8.73 11.76
N GLN A 62 8.39 -8.26 11.96
CA GLN A 62 9.49 -9.10 12.41
C GLN A 62 10.50 -8.27 13.20
N LYS A 63 10.77 -8.67 14.43
CA LYS A 63 11.80 -8.04 15.26
C LYS A 63 13.17 -8.26 14.62
N ASN A 64 13.97 -7.19 14.52
CA ASN A 64 15.28 -7.21 13.85
C ASN A 64 15.22 -7.65 12.38
N GLY A 65 14.13 -7.32 11.68
CA GLY A 65 14.04 -7.56 10.25
C GLY A 65 14.92 -6.63 9.41
N ASP A 66 14.80 -6.71 8.10
CA ASP A 66 15.61 -5.97 7.14
C ASP A 66 15.18 -4.51 6.92
N THR A 67 14.01 -4.10 7.42
CA THR A 67 13.41 -2.79 7.16
C THR A 67 13.01 -2.09 8.45
N LEU A 68 13.19 -0.76 8.47
CA LEU A 68 12.72 0.11 9.53
C LEU A 68 11.51 0.90 9.05
N VAL A 69 10.36 0.63 9.62
CA VAL A 69 9.11 1.34 9.36
C VAL A 69 8.81 2.31 10.51
N ARG A 70 8.52 3.57 10.17
CA ARG A 70 8.04 4.61 11.10
C ARG A 70 6.81 5.27 10.51
N GLN A 71 5.74 5.41 11.29
CA GLN A 71 4.50 6.08 10.86
C GLN A 71 3.99 5.58 9.49
N ASN A 72 3.97 4.25 9.31
CA ASN A 72 3.55 3.59 8.06
C ASN A 72 4.40 3.90 6.82
N ARG A 73 5.61 4.45 7.00
CA ARG A 73 6.60 4.71 5.94
C ARG A 73 7.87 3.93 6.19
N ILE A 74 8.49 3.42 5.14
CA ILE A 74 9.81 2.79 5.21
C ILE A 74 10.86 3.90 5.32
N ALA A 75 11.53 3.96 6.48
CA ALA A 75 12.57 4.93 6.77
C ALA A 75 13.96 4.45 6.31
N SER A 76 14.18 3.13 6.32
CA SER A 76 15.42 2.50 5.88
C SER A 76 15.16 1.04 5.52
N ALA A 77 15.92 0.52 4.56
CA ALA A 77 15.84 -0.86 4.08
C ALA A 77 17.24 -1.45 3.99
N SER A 78 17.34 -2.78 4.10
CA SER A 78 18.60 -3.49 3.92
C SER A 78 18.68 -4.08 2.51
N SER A 79 19.90 -4.21 2.02
CA SER A 79 20.28 -4.99 0.85
C SER A 79 21.55 -5.77 1.19
N GLN A 80 22.08 -6.54 0.24
CA GLN A 80 23.36 -7.22 0.42
C GLN A 80 24.51 -6.24 0.75
N SER A 81 24.43 -5.01 0.25
CA SER A 81 25.46 -3.98 0.42
C SER A 81 25.21 -3.01 1.58
N HIS A 82 24.01 -2.99 2.15
CA HIS A 82 23.64 -2.06 3.21
C HIS A 82 22.75 -2.73 4.25
N LYS A 83 23.07 -2.59 5.54
CA LYS A 83 22.29 -3.19 6.62
C LYS A 83 21.70 -2.13 7.53
N VAL A 84 20.41 -2.25 7.83
CA VAL A 84 19.72 -1.37 8.77
C VAL A 84 20.18 -1.69 10.20
N THR A 85 20.48 -0.64 10.98
CA THR A 85 20.95 -0.78 12.37
C THR A 85 19.86 -1.33 13.30
N VAL A 86 18.62 -0.86 13.13
CA VAL A 86 17.45 -1.29 13.91
C VAL A 86 16.28 -1.50 12.97
N GLY A 87 16.00 -2.75 12.61
CA GLY A 87 14.84 -3.13 11.81
C GLY A 87 13.68 -3.62 12.67
N ASN A 88 12.46 -3.25 12.29
CA ASN A 88 11.22 -3.69 12.96
C ASN A 88 10.26 -4.44 12.04
N ARG A 89 10.61 -4.54 10.75
CA ARG A 89 9.85 -5.23 9.70
C ARG A 89 10.79 -6.00 8.78
N ASN A 90 10.22 -6.97 8.08
CA ASN A 90 10.90 -7.72 7.03
C ASN A 90 10.25 -7.45 5.67
N PHE A 91 11.02 -7.21 4.62
CA PHE A 91 10.53 -6.90 3.29
C PHE A 91 10.10 -8.19 2.59
N ALA A 92 8.83 -8.23 2.17
CA ALA A 92 8.21 -9.43 1.63
C ALA A 92 8.52 -9.67 0.15
N GLY A 93 9.24 -8.75 -0.52
CA GLY A 93 9.65 -8.91 -1.91
C GLY A 93 8.62 -8.45 -2.94
N ALA A 94 7.73 -7.54 -2.55
CA ALA A 94 6.81 -6.88 -3.49
C ALA A 94 6.85 -5.36 -3.30
N LEU A 95 7.13 -4.62 -4.37
CA LEU A 95 7.28 -3.16 -4.37
C LEU A 95 6.54 -2.56 -5.55
N ARG A 96 5.57 -1.67 -5.28
CA ARG A 96 4.98 -0.79 -6.27
C ARG A 96 5.74 0.53 -6.31
N ILE A 97 6.17 0.92 -7.50
CA ILE A 97 6.81 2.20 -7.78
C ILE A 97 5.79 3.10 -8.48
N SER A 98 5.53 4.28 -7.91
CA SER A 98 4.51 5.18 -8.42
C SER A 98 5.04 6.16 -9.47
N GLN A 99 4.30 6.34 -10.57
CA GLN A 99 4.56 7.35 -11.60
C GLN A 99 4.34 8.77 -11.09
N ASN A 100 3.57 8.95 -10.02
CA ASN A 100 3.41 10.27 -9.38
C ASN A 100 4.75 10.80 -8.80
N GLN A 101 5.71 9.91 -8.55
CA GLN A 101 7.04 10.24 -8.05
C GLN A 101 8.13 10.07 -9.13
N ARG A 102 7.75 10.05 -10.41
CA ARG A 102 8.59 9.63 -11.54
C ARG A 102 9.99 10.25 -11.55
N GLU A 103 10.10 11.57 -11.45
CA GLU A 103 11.39 12.26 -11.51
C GLU A 103 12.33 11.84 -10.36
N ALA A 104 11.80 11.80 -9.13
CA ALA A 104 12.57 11.43 -7.95
C ALA A 104 12.96 9.94 -7.97
N VAL A 105 12.08 9.07 -8.47
CA VAL A 105 12.34 7.65 -8.66
C VAL A 105 13.44 7.41 -9.69
N ILE A 106 13.34 8.06 -10.87
CA ILE A 106 14.34 7.91 -11.95
C ILE A 106 15.71 8.30 -11.42
N LYS A 107 15.81 9.47 -10.79
CA LYS A 107 17.06 9.94 -10.20
C LYS A 107 17.63 8.97 -9.16
N ALA A 108 16.79 8.45 -8.27
CA ALA A 108 17.22 7.49 -7.26
C ALA A 108 17.76 6.19 -7.86
N LEU A 109 17.10 5.66 -8.89
CA LEU A 109 17.53 4.45 -9.59
C LEU A 109 18.80 4.68 -10.41
N GLU A 110 18.97 5.85 -11.03
CA GLU A 110 20.20 6.23 -11.73
C GLU A 110 21.39 6.28 -10.77
N GLU A 111 21.24 6.94 -9.60
CA GLU A 111 22.26 6.97 -8.56
C GLU A 111 22.61 5.55 -8.05
N ALA A 112 21.61 4.67 -7.96
CA ALA A 112 21.83 3.28 -7.58
C ALA A 112 22.64 2.50 -8.63
N ILE A 113 22.37 2.73 -9.93
CA ILE A 113 23.14 2.13 -11.02
C ILE A 113 24.59 2.59 -10.99
N ASP A 114 24.82 3.89 -10.75
CA ASP A 114 26.16 4.48 -10.69
C ASP A 114 26.98 3.94 -9.51
N SER A 115 26.31 3.61 -8.39
CA SER A 115 26.97 3.04 -7.21
C SER A 115 27.53 1.62 -7.42
N ARG A 116 27.07 0.88 -8.44
CA ARG A 116 27.52 -0.49 -8.80
C ARG A 116 27.55 -1.47 -7.61
N LEU A 117 26.65 -1.30 -6.65
CA LEU A 117 26.59 -2.13 -5.46
C LEU A 117 26.00 -3.52 -5.77
N PRO A 118 26.56 -4.61 -5.22
CA PRO A 118 25.98 -5.94 -5.36
C PRO A 118 24.69 -6.09 -4.55
N GLY A 119 23.73 -6.84 -5.09
CA GLY A 119 22.48 -7.18 -4.43
C GLY A 119 21.35 -7.48 -5.41
N ASN A 120 20.23 -7.98 -4.89
CA ASN A 120 19.02 -8.16 -5.67
C ASN A 120 18.46 -6.79 -6.10
N ALA A 121 18.05 -6.66 -7.36
CA ALA A 121 17.57 -5.39 -7.91
C ALA A 121 16.38 -4.80 -7.14
N ILE A 122 15.48 -5.62 -6.58
CA ILE A 122 14.33 -5.11 -5.82
C ILE A 122 14.76 -4.47 -4.49
N ASP A 123 15.74 -5.08 -3.80
CA ASP A 123 16.27 -4.58 -2.53
C ASP A 123 17.10 -3.32 -2.76
N LEU A 124 17.92 -3.31 -3.80
CA LEU A 124 18.67 -2.13 -4.21
C LEU A 124 17.74 -0.98 -4.61
N SER A 125 16.65 -1.27 -5.32
CA SER A 125 15.63 -0.27 -5.67
C SER A 125 14.99 0.32 -4.40
N LEU A 126 14.61 -0.53 -3.44
CA LEU A 126 14.03 -0.05 -2.17
C LEU A 126 15.02 0.80 -1.35
N VAL A 127 16.29 0.37 -1.28
CA VAL A 127 17.36 1.15 -0.63
C VAL A 127 17.57 2.49 -1.33
N ALA A 128 17.59 2.51 -2.67
CA ALA A 128 17.74 3.72 -3.46
C ALA A 128 16.62 4.73 -3.16
N LEU A 129 15.37 4.29 -3.20
CA LEU A 129 14.20 5.13 -2.94
C LEU A 129 14.23 5.70 -1.51
N THR A 130 14.54 4.87 -0.51
CA THR A 130 14.59 5.31 0.89
C THR A 130 15.74 6.27 1.16
N ARG A 131 16.92 6.06 0.56
CA ARG A 131 18.08 6.96 0.66
C ARG A 131 17.85 8.30 -0.05
N ALA A 132 17.21 8.28 -1.21
CA ALA A 132 16.81 9.48 -1.95
C ALA A 132 15.63 10.24 -1.33
N ARG A 133 15.14 9.80 -0.16
CA ARG A 133 13.99 10.37 0.57
C ARG A 133 12.67 10.33 -0.21
N VAL A 134 12.57 9.49 -1.23
CA VAL A 134 11.29 9.19 -1.89
C VAL A 134 10.36 8.55 -0.87
N GLN A 135 9.09 8.94 -0.87
CA GLN A 135 8.12 8.36 0.05
C GLN A 135 7.75 6.95 -0.43
N VAL A 136 8.09 5.97 0.41
CA VAL A 136 7.68 4.57 0.25
C VAL A 136 6.85 4.17 1.46
N ASP A 137 5.55 3.96 1.26
CA ASP A 137 4.65 3.52 2.32
C ASP A 137 4.84 2.01 2.57
N ALA A 138 4.65 1.61 3.82
CA ALA A 138 4.68 0.22 4.25
C ALA A 138 3.26 -0.35 4.23
N ALA A 139 3.05 -1.42 3.47
CA ALA A 139 1.81 -2.19 3.51
C ALA A 139 2.09 -3.53 4.21
N ASP A 140 1.43 -3.75 5.35
CA ASP A 140 1.79 -4.91 6.15
C ASP A 140 1.06 -6.18 5.75
N LEU A 141 1.82 -7.27 5.67
CA LEU A 141 1.30 -8.63 5.67
C LEU A 141 0.70 -8.95 7.03
N TRP A 142 -0.56 -9.37 7.01
CA TRP A 142 -1.34 -9.67 8.20
C TRP A 142 -2.16 -10.95 8.00
N ALA A 143 -2.13 -11.82 9.01
CA ALA A 143 -2.96 -13.02 9.11
C ALA A 143 -2.85 -14.03 7.96
N ALA A 144 -1.80 -13.95 7.14
CA ALA A 144 -1.44 -14.98 6.16
C ALA A 144 0.06 -15.31 6.28
N PRO A 145 0.44 -16.58 6.07
CA PRO A 145 1.82 -16.97 5.91
C PRO A 145 2.40 -16.33 4.65
N TYR A 146 3.69 -16.05 4.70
CA TYR A 146 4.44 -15.55 3.55
C TYR A 146 5.83 -16.14 3.60
N ALA A 147 6.47 -16.26 2.45
CA ALA A 147 7.86 -16.68 2.36
C ALA A 147 8.58 -15.77 1.36
N ARG A 148 9.81 -15.40 1.69
CA ARG A 148 10.78 -14.88 0.75
C ARG A 148 12.08 -15.63 0.99
N SER A 149 12.31 -16.69 0.22
CA SER A 149 13.43 -17.61 0.44
C SER A 149 13.92 -18.19 -0.87
N ALA A 150 15.24 -18.41 -0.98
CA ALA A 150 15.83 -19.14 -2.09
C ALA A 150 15.55 -20.65 -2.01
N ASP A 151 15.17 -21.16 -0.84
CA ASP A 151 14.80 -22.56 -0.66
C ASP A 151 13.41 -22.85 -1.23
N ASN A 152 13.36 -23.76 -2.20
CA ASN A 152 12.13 -24.15 -2.86
C ASN A 152 11.15 -24.86 -1.91
N LEU A 153 11.65 -25.66 -0.97
CA LEU A 153 10.81 -26.41 -0.04
C LEU A 153 10.03 -25.47 0.88
N VAL A 154 10.68 -24.39 1.34
CA VAL A 154 10.03 -23.36 2.16
C VAL A 154 8.93 -22.67 1.35
N ARG A 155 9.18 -22.32 0.09
CA ARG A 155 8.20 -21.68 -0.78
C ARG A 155 7.00 -22.58 -1.05
N GLU A 156 7.23 -23.86 -1.35
CA GLU A 156 6.16 -24.84 -1.60
C GLU A 156 5.32 -25.09 -0.35
N SER A 157 5.95 -25.20 0.83
CA SER A 157 5.23 -25.37 2.09
C SER A 157 4.27 -24.21 2.35
N VAL A 158 4.74 -22.97 2.20
CA VAL A 158 3.91 -21.76 2.38
C VAL A 158 2.86 -21.62 1.28
N ALA A 159 3.18 -21.98 0.03
CA ALA A 159 2.21 -21.98 -1.05
C ALA A 159 1.05 -22.95 -0.77
N SER A 160 1.34 -24.16 -0.30
CA SER A 160 0.31 -25.13 0.08
C SER A 160 -0.52 -24.67 1.28
N GLU A 161 0.09 -23.97 2.24
CA GLU A 161 -0.65 -23.36 3.35
C GLU A 161 -1.60 -22.25 2.86
N LEU A 162 -1.14 -21.42 1.90
CA LEU A 162 -1.95 -20.38 1.28
C LEU A 162 -3.14 -20.92 0.48
N GLU A 163 -2.98 -22.05 -0.22
CA GLU A 163 -4.08 -22.69 -0.96
C GLU A 163 -5.20 -23.17 -0.04
N ASN A 164 -4.86 -23.58 1.17
CA ASN A 164 -5.82 -24.02 2.18
C ASN A 164 -6.47 -22.86 2.96
N LEU A 165 -6.01 -21.61 2.76
CA LEU A 165 -6.57 -20.47 3.47
C LEU A 165 -7.87 -19.98 2.84
N ASN A 166 -8.85 -19.71 3.70
CA ASN A 166 -10.07 -19.04 3.28
C ASN A 166 -9.79 -17.56 2.98
N LEU A 167 -9.66 -17.23 1.69
CA LEU A 167 -9.40 -15.88 1.21
C LEU A 167 -10.47 -14.86 1.65
N GLY A 168 -11.72 -15.28 1.79
CA GLY A 168 -12.81 -14.42 2.26
C GLY A 168 -12.62 -14.00 3.72
N GLN A 169 -12.27 -14.96 4.58
CA GLN A 169 -11.93 -14.68 5.98
C GLN A 169 -10.66 -13.86 6.11
N LEU A 170 -9.65 -14.11 5.26
CA LEU A 170 -8.42 -13.32 5.24
C LEU A 170 -8.72 -11.86 4.89
N ARG A 171 -9.52 -11.60 3.85
CA ARG A 171 -9.96 -10.24 3.49
C ARG A 171 -10.70 -9.57 4.64
N LEU A 172 -11.57 -10.29 5.36
CA LEU A 172 -12.27 -9.77 6.54
C LEU A 172 -11.32 -9.46 7.71
N LYS A 173 -10.30 -10.28 7.94
CA LYS A 173 -9.29 -10.04 8.98
C LYS A 173 -8.41 -8.84 8.65
N MET A 174 -7.97 -8.70 7.40
CA MET A 174 -7.23 -7.53 6.93
C MET A 174 -8.08 -6.25 7.03
N ALA A 175 -9.38 -6.38 6.79
CA ALA A 175 -10.34 -5.31 6.89
C ALA A 175 -10.49 -4.73 8.31
N ASN A 176 -10.44 -5.60 9.33
CA ASN A 176 -10.60 -5.22 10.73
C ASN A 176 -9.33 -4.62 11.37
N ARG A 177 -8.27 -4.37 10.61
CA ARG A 177 -7.03 -3.82 11.15
C ARG A 177 -7.22 -2.37 11.62
N ALA A 178 -6.88 -2.14 12.89
CA ALA A 178 -7.20 -0.94 13.67
C ALA A 178 -6.54 0.39 13.22
N ASN A 179 -5.66 0.41 12.22
CA ASN A 179 -4.91 1.63 11.83
C ASN A 179 -5.31 2.24 10.47
N ASP A 180 -6.16 1.56 9.69
CA ASP A 180 -6.84 2.13 8.52
C ASP A 180 -8.02 1.20 8.25
N GLY A 181 -9.15 1.46 8.91
CA GLY A 181 -10.26 0.52 8.94
C GLY A 181 -10.84 0.31 7.54
N PHE A 182 -11.20 -0.93 7.20
CA PHE A 182 -11.99 -1.29 6.01
C PHE A 182 -13.18 -0.35 5.74
N TYR A 183 -13.82 0.12 6.80
CA TYR A 183 -14.90 1.09 6.70
C TYR A 183 -14.45 2.42 6.06
N SER A 184 -13.25 2.91 6.38
CA SER A 184 -12.68 4.11 5.79
C SER A 184 -12.31 3.92 4.30
N VAL A 185 -11.73 2.77 3.95
CA VAL A 185 -11.17 2.48 2.62
C VAL A 185 -12.24 2.00 1.62
N PHE A 186 -13.14 1.11 2.05
CA PHE A 186 -14.13 0.46 1.17
C PHE A 186 -15.49 1.16 1.18
N PHE A 187 -15.92 1.71 2.32
CA PHE A 187 -17.22 2.37 2.48
C PHE A 187 -17.08 3.89 2.33
N LEU A 188 -16.48 4.56 3.32
CA LEU A 188 -16.34 6.02 3.38
C LEU A 188 -15.67 6.60 2.14
N ARG A 189 -14.64 5.98 1.56
CA ARG A 189 -13.93 6.54 0.40
C ARG A 189 -14.75 6.44 -0.90
N LYS A 190 -15.65 5.45 -1.03
CA LYS A 190 -16.61 5.41 -2.15
C LYS A 190 -17.70 6.46 -1.97
N PHE A 191 -18.27 6.57 -0.77
CA PHE A 191 -19.27 7.59 -0.46
C PHE A 191 -18.71 9.01 -0.54
N SER A 192 -17.51 9.23 -0.05
CA SER A 192 -16.83 10.54 -0.08
C SER A 192 -16.53 10.97 -1.52
N LYS A 193 -16.13 10.06 -2.42
CA LYS A 193 -15.99 10.37 -3.85
C LYS A 193 -17.33 10.73 -4.49
N LEU A 194 -18.39 10.01 -4.17
CA LEU A 194 -19.74 10.29 -4.69
C LEU A 194 -20.23 11.66 -4.20
N LEU A 195 -20.08 11.95 -2.90
CA LEU A 195 -20.49 13.21 -2.28
C LEU A 195 -19.66 14.39 -2.80
N THR A 196 -18.34 14.20 -2.94
CA THR A 196 -17.44 15.22 -3.49
C THR A 196 -17.75 15.47 -4.96
N TRP A 197 -18.00 14.42 -5.74
CA TRP A 197 -18.43 14.56 -7.13
C TRP A 197 -19.75 15.32 -7.24
N LEU A 198 -20.72 15.02 -6.38
CA LEU A 198 -21.99 15.76 -6.31
C LEU A 198 -21.76 17.24 -5.97
N ALA A 199 -20.94 17.52 -4.96
CA ALA A 199 -20.61 18.88 -4.52
C ALA A 199 -19.92 19.69 -5.64
N VAL A 200 -18.97 19.07 -6.35
CA VAL A 200 -18.28 19.69 -7.50
C VAL A 200 -19.25 19.93 -8.67
N ARG A 201 -20.17 18.98 -8.94
CA ARG A 201 -21.17 19.12 -10.02
C ARG A 201 -22.12 20.28 -9.78
N VAL A 202 -22.46 20.55 -8.52
CA VAL A 202 -23.32 21.67 -8.10
C VAL A 202 -22.50 22.97 -7.87
N LYS A 203 -21.17 22.93 -8.08
CA LYS A 203 -20.23 24.05 -7.79
C LYS A 203 -20.34 24.56 -6.34
N ALA A 204 -20.66 23.67 -5.40
CA ALA A 204 -20.73 24.01 -3.99
C ALA A 204 -19.33 24.34 -3.47
N THR A 205 -19.20 25.47 -2.77
CA THR A 205 -17.94 25.85 -2.12
C THR A 205 -17.73 25.02 -0.83
N PRO A 206 -16.48 24.83 -0.38
CA PRO A 206 -16.20 24.09 0.85
C PRO A 206 -16.99 24.62 2.06
N ASN A 207 -17.10 25.95 2.20
CA ASN A 207 -17.85 26.56 3.30
C ASN A 207 -19.36 26.26 3.25
N GLN A 208 -19.95 26.13 2.05
CA GLN A 208 -21.36 25.75 1.91
C GLN A 208 -21.59 24.30 2.34
N VAL A 209 -20.66 23.40 2.01
CA VAL A 209 -20.72 22.00 2.48
C VAL A 209 -20.67 21.95 4.00
N THR A 210 -19.77 22.72 4.62
CA THR A 210 -19.69 22.82 6.08
C THR A 210 -20.98 23.35 6.71
N LEU A 211 -21.57 24.41 6.13
CA LEU A 211 -22.81 25.00 6.64
C LEU A 211 -23.99 24.02 6.56
N ILE A 212 -24.09 23.28 5.45
CA ILE A 212 -25.14 22.25 5.27
C ILE A 212 -24.96 21.12 6.27
N SER A 213 -23.74 20.60 6.45
CA SER A 213 -23.47 19.56 7.45
C SER A 213 -23.79 20.03 8.87
N PHE A 214 -23.51 21.30 9.19
CA PHE A 214 -23.85 21.91 10.47
C PHE A 214 -25.37 22.03 10.66
N ALA A 215 -26.10 22.46 9.64
CA ALA A 215 -27.56 22.58 9.68
C ALA A 215 -28.25 21.21 9.86
N ILE A 216 -27.75 20.16 9.19
CA ILE A 216 -28.23 18.78 9.40
C ILE A 216 -27.99 18.35 10.84
N GLY A 217 -26.80 18.63 11.40
CA GLY A 217 -26.51 18.31 12.81
C GLY A 217 -27.44 19.02 13.80
N LEU A 218 -27.75 20.30 13.57
CA LEU A 218 -28.73 21.04 14.39
C LEU A 218 -30.14 20.48 14.25
N TYR A 219 -30.53 20.07 13.04
CA TYR A 219 -31.83 19.46 12.79
C TYR A 219 -31.97 18.11 13.51
N SER A 220 -30.96 17.24 13.44
CA SER A 220 -30.93 15.98 14.19
C SER A 220 -31.03 16.24 15.69
N ALA A 221 -30.28 17.20 16.23
CA ALA A 221 -30.33 17.56 17.65
C ALA A 221 -31.72 18.07 18.07
N PHE A 222 -32.37 18.88 17.23
CA PHE A 222 -33.73 19.35 17.47
C PHE A 222 -34.76 18.21 17.46
N CYS A 223 -34.63 17.25 16.54
CA CYS A 223 -35.46 16.05 16.51
C CYS A 223 -35.26 15.18 17.78
N PHE A 224 -34.03 15.01 18.24
CA PHE A 224 -33.75 14.30 19.50
C PHE A 224 -34.29 15.03 20.73
N MET A 225 -34.26 16.36 20.74
CA MET A 225 -34.78 17.17 21.84
C MET A 225 -36.29 16.98 22.07
N GLN A 226 -37.07 16.76 21.01
CA GLN A 226 -38.53 16.59 21.13
C GLN A 226 -38.94 15.22 21.72
N GLY A 227 -38.04 14.23 21.72
CA GLY A 227 -38.15 13.03 22.57
C GLY A 227 -39.19 11.98 22.18
N SER A 228 -39.94 12.15 21.08
CA SER A 228 -40.86 11.11 20.59
C SER A 228 -40.13 10.04 19.79
N PHE A 229 -40.61 8.79 19.82
CA PHE A 229 -39.96 7.65 19.15
C PHE A 229 -39.70 7.90 17.66
N SER A 230 -40.68 8.48 16.95
CA SER A 230 -40.56 8.80 15.53
C SER A 230 -39.54 9.91 15.25
N GLN A 231 -39.38 10.87 16.16
CA GLN A 231 -38.42 11.96 16.00
C GLN A 231 -37.00 11.54 16.36
N THR A 232 -36.84 10.64 17.33
CA THR A 232 -35.57 9.96 17.60
C THR A 232 -35.12 9.13 16.39
N LEU A 233 -36.05 8.45 15.72
CA LEU A 233 -35.76 7.71 14.49
C LEU A 233 -35.37 8.65 13.34
N LEU A 234 -36.11 9.75 13.14
CA LEU A 234 -35.82 10.75 12.11
C LEU A 234 -34.49 11.48 12.34
N GLY A 235 -34.08 11.71 13.59
CA GLY A 235 -32.81 12.35 13.92
C GLY A 235 -31.59 11.43 13.76
N ALA A 236 -31.78 10.10 13.74
CA ALA A 236 -30.73 9.10 13.71
C ALA A 236 -30.32 8.64 12.28
N VAL A 237 -31.09 9.03 11.26
CA VAL A 237 -30.84 8.74 9.84
C VAL A 237 -30.12 9.92 9.19
#